data_AF-A0A371E9W9-F1
#
_entry.id   AF-A0A371E9W9-F1
#
_cell.length_a   1.000
_cell.length_b   1.000
_cell.length_c   1.000
_cell.angle_alpha   90.00
_cell.angle_beta   90.00
_cell.angle_gamma   90.00
#
_symmetry.space_group_name_H-M   'P 1'
#
loop_
_entity.id
_entity.type
_entity.pdbx_description
1 polymer ?
#
loop_
_entity_poly.entity_id
_entity_poly.type
_entity_poly.pdbx_seq_one_letter_code
_entity_poly.pdbx_strand_id
1 'polypeptide(L)'
;MESQTLELGSPLLIPSVKELAKEALIKVPERYVRSDIDPPILSNTHSLPQLPVIDLNKLLAEEVKGHELEKLDLACKEWGFFQLLIIFINITQIC
;
A
#
# COMPACT_ATOMS: atom_id res chain seq x y z
N MET A 1 -28.64 23.82 27.15
CA MET A 1 -28.20 22.42 27.30
C MET A 1 -28.85 21.65 26.15
N GLU A 2 -28.19 21.61 24.99
CA GLU A 2 -28.72 20.89 23.82
C GLU A 2 -28.16 19.47 23.82
N SER A 3 -29.05 18.53 24.12
CA SER A 3 -28.87 17.09 23.99
C SER A 3 -28.90 16.72 22.51
N GLN A 4 -27.75 16.29 21.97
CA GLN A 4 -27.69 15.70 20.63
C GLN A 4 -28.06 14.22 20.71
N THR A 5 -29.27 13.93 20.26
CA THR A 5 -29.85 12.59 20.10
C THR A 5 -29.04 11.79 19.07
N LEU A 6 -28.49 10.64 19.49
CA LEU A 6 -27.85 9.68 18.58
C LEU A 6 -28.94 8.93 17.80
N GLU A 7 -29.24 9.39 16.59
CA GLU A 7 -30.12 8.73 15.63
C GLU A 7 -29.48 7.42 15.13
N LEU A 8 -29.72 6.33 15.88
CA LEU A 8 -29.37 4.96 15.52
C LEU A 8 -30.24 4.49 14.34
N GLY A 9 -29.76 4.71 13.11
CA GLY A 9 -30.44 4.19 11.91
C GLY A 9 -30.32 5.03 10.63
N SER A 10 -29.75 6.24 10.69
CA SER A 10 -29.45 6.98 9.46
C SER A 10 -28.25 6.32 8.75
N PRO A 11 -28.28 6.15 7.41
CA PRO A 11 -27.10 5.74 6.68
C PRO A 11 -26.02 6.78 6.94
N LEU A 12 -24.93 6.37 7.59
CA LEU A 12 -23.73 7.19 7.73
C LEU A 12 -23.25 7.52 6.32
N LEU A 13 -23.63 8.69 5.81
CA LEU A 13 -23.09 9.24 4.57
C LEU A 13 -21.62 9.53 4.86
N ILE A 14 -20.76 8.56 4.56
CA ILE A 14 -19.32 8.73 4.70
C ILE A 14 -18.92 9.68 3.57
N PRO A 15 -18.46 10.90 3.90
CA PRO A 15 -18.03 11.83 2.87
C PRO A 15 -16.83 11.27 2.12
N SER A 16 -16.77 11.58 0.82
CA SER A 16 -15.63 11.23 -0.02
C SER A 16 -14.37 11.89 0.53
N VAL A 17 -13.36 11.08 0.89
CA VAL A 17 -12.06 11.60 1.36
C VAL A 17 -11.43 12.52 0.31
N LYS A 18 -11.68 12.27 -0.98
CA LYS A 18 -11.24 13.13 -2.07
C LYS A 18 -11.87 14.52 -2.02
N GLU A 19 -13.16 14.63 -1.69
CA GLU A 19 -13.81 15.94 -1.56
C GLU A 19 -13.39 16.65 -0.28
N LEU A 20 -13.28 15.93 0.85
CA LEU A 20 -12.75 16.48 2.10
C LEU A 20 -11.34 17.06 1.94
N ALA A 21 -10.49 16.41 1.12
CA ALA A 21 -9.14 16.90 0.85
C ALA A 21 -9.13 18.26 0.11
N LYS A 22 -10.20 18.60 -0.62
CA LYS A 22 -10.35 19.90 -1.27
C LYS A 22 -10.79 21.00 -0.30
N GLU A 23 -11.41 20.65 0.82
CA GLU A 23 -12.04 21.60 1.75
C GLU A 23 -11.06 22.38 2.65
N ALA A 24 -9.74 22.33 2.39
CA ALA A 24 -8.71 23.07 3.15
C ALA A 24 -8.88 22.96 4.68
N LEU A 25 -9.22 21.76 5.15
CA LEU A 25 -9.48 21.50 6.57
C LEU A 25 -8.21 21.76 7.42
N ILE A 26 -8.35 22.51 8.50
CA ILE A 26 -7.26 22.80 9.45
C ILE A 26 -6.87 21.56 10.26
N LYS A 27 -7.80 20.61 10.44
CA LYS A 27 -7.59 19.38 11.20
C LYS A 27 -8.32 18.20 10.54
N VAL A 28 -7.69 17.02 10.58
CA VAL A 28 -8.29 15.76 10.13
C VAL A 28 -9.51 15.41 11.02
N PRO A 29 -10.66 15.03 10.45
CA PRO A 29 -11.83 14.62 11.24
C PRO A 29 -11.51 13.43 12.16
N GLU A 30 -12.05 13.47 13.39
CA GLU A 30 -11.71 12.50 14.45
C GLU A 30 -11.93 11.04 14.06
N ARG A 31 -12.93 10.76 13.23
CA ARG A 31 -13.22 9.42 12.69
C ARG A 31 -12.10 8.79 11.85
N TYR A 32 -11.14 9.59 11.37
CA TYR A 32 -9.95 9.10 10.64
C TYR A 32 -8.68 9.14 11.51
N VAL A 33 -8.75 9.65 12.73
CA VAL A 33 -7.63 9.68 13.67
C VAL A 33 -7.50 8.28 14.28
N ARG A 34 -6.34 7.65 14.09
CA ARG A 34 -6.01 6.35 14.66
C ARG A 34 -5.06 6.56 15.84
N SER A 35 -5.60 6.48 17.05
CA SER A 35 -4.83 6.55 18.30
C SER A 35 -4.29 5.19 18.75
N ASP A 36 -4.74 4.12 18.11
CA ASP A 36 -4.41 2.72 18.37
C ASP A 36 -3.21 2.22 17.56
N ILE A 37 -2.69 3.03 16.64
CA ILE A 37 -1.56 2.69 15.79
C ILE A 37 -0.35 3.45 16.34
N ASP A 38 0.73 2.73 16.63
CA ASP A 38 1.99 3.36 16.98
C ASP A 38 2.39 4.37 15.90
N PRO A 39 2.88 5.57 16.28
CA PRO A 39 3.29 6.55 15.29
C PRO A 39 4.25 5.89 14.29
N PRO A 40 4.10 6.17 12.98
CA PRO A 40 4.93 5.54 11.96
C PRO A 40 6.39 5.72 12.37
N ILE A 41 7.15 4.63 12.35
CA ILE A 41 8.56 4.68 12.71
C ILE A 41 9.22 5.57 11.66
N LEU A 42 9.43 6.85 11.99
CA LEU A 42 10.16 7.84 11.20
C LEU A 42 11.67 7.55 11.28
N SER A 43 12.03 6.28 11.22
CA SER A 43 13.42 5.85 11.20
C SER A 43 13.95 5.97 9.78
N ASN A 44 15.22 6.30 9.70
CA ASN A 44 15.99 6.43 8.47
C ASN A 44 15.76 5.18 7.59
N THR A 45 14.94 5.30 6.54
CA THR A 45 14.53 4.17 5.71
C THR A 45 15.70 3.52 4.97
N HIS A 46 16.84 4.21 4.91
CA HIS A 46 18.10 3.69 4.36
C HIS A 46 18.65 2.47 5.09
N SER A 47 18.32 2.26 6.38
CA SER A 47 18.76 1.07 7.13
C SER A 47 17.74 -0.06 7.14
N LEU A 48 16.54 0.14 6.57
CA LEU A 48 15.54 -0.90 6.49
C LEU A 48 15.91 -1.89 5.36
N PRO A 49 15.62 -3.18 5.54
CA PRO A 49 15.71 -4.14 4.45
C PRO A 49 14.92 -3.61 3.25
N GLN A 50 15.51 -3.66 2.05
CA GLN A 50 14.80 -3.27 0.84
C GLN A 50 13.90 -4.41 0.39
N LEU A 51 12.68 -4.05 -0.02
CA LEU A 51 11.72 -5.00 -0.55
C LEU A 51 12.32 -5.73 -1.79
N PRO A 52 12.21 -7.07 -1.89
CA PRO A 52 12.74 -7.79 -3.03
C PRO A 52 12.04 -7.36 -4.33
N VAL A 53 12.84 -7.18 -5.38
CA VAL A 53 12.36 -6.90 -6.74
C VAL A 53 12.65 -8.11 -7.62
N ILE A 54 11.64 -8.73 -8.19
CA ILE A 54 11.76 -9.89 -9.07
C ILE A 54 11.63 -9.43 -10.52
N ASP A 55 12.67 -9.66 -11.32
CA ASP A 55 12.70 -9.36 -12.75
C ASP A 55 12.06 -10.50 -13.55
N LEU A 56 10.86 -10.27 -14.07
CA LEU A 56 10.12 -11.30 -14.79
C LEU A 56 10.82 -11.72 -16.09
N ASN A 57 11.56 -10.81 -16.73
CA ASN A 57 12.26 -11.16 -17.97
C ASN A 57 13.37 -12.17 -17.69
N LYS A 58 14.10 -12.00 -16.58
CA LYS A 58 15.13 -12.96 -16.15
C LYS A 58 14.53 -14.27 -15.69
N LEU A 59 13.39 -14.22 -15.00
CA LEU A 59 12.69 -15.42 -14.57
C LEU A 59 12.19 -16.28 -15.75
N LEU A 60 11.88 -15.65 -16.87
CA LEU A 60 11.42 -16.33 -18.09
C LEU A 60 12.56 -16.71 -19.05
N ALA A 61 13.75 -16.12 -18.89
CA ALA A 61 14.91 -16.41 -19.71
C ALA A 61 15.70 -17.61 -19.14
N GLU A 62 15.68 -18.74 -19.86
CA GLU A 62 16.23 -20.03 -19.41
C GLU A 62 17.70 -19.96 -18.95
N GLU A 63 18.50 -19.07 -19.55
CA GLU A 63 19.92 -18.89 -19.23
C GLU A 63 20.18 -18.22 -17.87
N VAL A 64 19.26 -17.39 -17.39
CA VAL A 64 19.43 -16.58 -16.16
C VAL A 64 18.35 -16.83 -15.11
N LYS A 65 17.42 -17.74 -15.39
CA LYS A 65 16.25 -18.08 -14.57
C LYS A 65 16.60 -18.57 -13.17
N GLY A 66 17.66 -19.35 -13.01
CA GLY A 66 18.00 -19.99 -11.73
C GLY A 66 18.15 -18.99 -10.58
N HIS A 67 18.94 -17.94 -10.80
CA HIS A 67 19.17 -16.89 -9.80
C HIS A 67 17.89 -16.10 -9.47
N GLU A 68 17.09 -15.79 -10.48
CA GLU A 68 15.84 -15.04 -10.27
C GLU A 68 14.76 -15.87 -9.58
N LEU A 69 14.73 -17.17 -9.84
CA LEU A 69 13.83 -18.12 -9.19
C LEU A 69 14.18 -18.32 -7.71
N GLU A 70 15.47 -18.42 -7.37
CA GLU A 70 15.92 -18.47 -5.98
C GLU A 70 15.54 -17.20 -5.22
N LYS A 71 15.74 -16.03 -5.84
CA LYS A 71 15.31 -14.75 -5.27
C LYS A 71 13.81 -14.70 -5.01
N LEU A 72 13.00 -15.25 -5.92
CA LEU A 72 11.55 -15.36 -5.76
C LEU A 72 11.18 -16.27 -4.59
N ASP A 73 11.81 -17.44 -4.45
CA ASP A 73 11.57 -18.37 -3.34
C ASP A 73 11.91 -17.73 -1.98
N LEU A 74 13.04 -17.03 -1.89
CA LEU A 74 13.43 -16.28 -0.69
C LEU A 74 12.45 -15.16 -0.38
N ALA A 75 12.01 -14.40 -1.37
CA ALA A 75 11.03 -13.34 -1.18
C ALA A 75 9.69 -13.89 -0.65
N CYS A 76 9.22 -15.02 -1.18
CA CYS A 76 8.01 -15.68 -0.69
C CYS A 76 8.14 -16.13 0.79
N LYS A 77 9.31 -16.67 1.16
CA LYS A 77 9.55 -17.23 2.51
C LYS A 77 9.83 -16.17 3.57
N GLU A 78 10.66 -15.18 3.25
CA GLU A 78 11.15 -14.21 4.23
C GLU A 78 10.28 -12.94 4.28
N TRP A 79 9.70 -12.53 3.15
CA TRP A 79 8.95 -11.28 3.04
C TRP A 79 7.44 -11.49 2.94
N GLY A 80 7.00 -12.50 2.19
CA GLY A 80 5.60 -12.71 1.85
C GLY A 80 5.04 -11.70 0.82
N PHE A 81 5.83 -10.72 0.39
CA PHE A 81 5.52 -9.80 -0.70
C PHE A 81 6.80 -9.31 -1.39
N PHE A 82 6.69 -8.90 -2.66
CA PHE A 82 7.80 -8.43 -3.49
C PHE A 82 7.26 -7.58 -4.64
N GLN A 83 8.14 -6.78 -5.26
CA GLN A 83 7.83 -6.05 -6.49
C GLN A 83 8.16 -6.90 -7.71
N LEU A 84 7.37 -6.76 -8.77
CA LEU A 84 7.68 -7.35 -10.08
C LEU A 84 8.14 -6.25 -11.04
N LEU A 85 9.28 -6.49 -11.69
CA LEU A 85 9.82 -5.64 -12.74
C LEU A 85 9.60 -6.32 -14.09
N ILE A 86 8.87 -5.66 -14.98
CA ILE A 86 8.54 -6.14 -16.32
C ILE A 86 8.86 -5.02 -17.31
N ILE A 87 9.78 -5.25 -18.23
CA ILE A 87 10.34 -4.18 -19.09
C ILE A 87 9.51 -4.00 -20.36
N PHE A 88 8.79 -5.04 -20.80
CA PHE A 88 8.10 -5.07 -22.10
C PHE A 88 6.58 -5.03 -22.03
N ILE A 89 5.97 -4.52 -20.95
CA ILE A 89 4.52 -4.32 -20.97
C ILE A 89 4.21 -3.14 -21.89
N ASN A 90 3.75 -3.45 -23.10
CA ASN A 90 2.98 -2.51 -23.89
C ASN A 90 1.65 -2.31 -23.13
N ILE A 91 1.48 -1.15 -22.50
CA ILE A 91 0.34 -0.78 -21.65
C ILE A 91 -1.03 -0.97 -22.36
N THR A 92 -1.02 -1.20 -23.67
CA THR A 92 -2.17 -1.45 -24.54
C THR A 92 -2.74 -2.88 -24.46
N GLN A 93 -2.11 -3.82 -23.74
CA GLN A 93 -2.57 -5.23 -23.60
C GLN A 93 -3.01 -5.59 -22.17
N ILE A 94 -3.34 -4.59 -21.35
CA ILE A 94 -4.02 -4.79 -20.06
C ILE A 94 -5.34 -4.00 -20.14
N CYS A 95 -6.26 -4.50 -20.96
CA CYS A 95 -7.70 -4.21 -20.93
C CYS A 95 -8.44 -5.53 -21.10
#